data_AF-A0AAD2AKV4-F1
#
_entry.id   AF-A0AAD2AKV4-F1
#
_cell.length_a   1.000
_cell.length_b   1.000
_cell.length_c   1.000
_cell.angle_alpha   90.00
_cell.angle_beta   90.00
_cell.angle_gamma   90.00
#
_symmetry.space_group_name_H-M   'P 1'
#
loop_
_entity.id
_entity.type
_entity.pdbx_description
1 polymer ?
#
loop_
_entity_poly.entity_id
_entity_poly.type
_entity_poly.pdbx_seq_one_letter_code
_entity_poly.pdbx_strand_id
1 'polypeptide(L)'
;MSYEFQLYPAWVSKEGEEAKLVENEAEFHALGEGWKLPEAAPFTPIEQGPDWREYPKWVNGVIVDSAEAEAALLKAQPESERAVLLKAAEAKGIKVDGRWSDAKLRAAVESAE
;
A
#
# COMPACT_ATOMS: atom_id res chain seq x y z
N MET A 1 -11.14 1.88 5.88
CA MET A 1 -9.88 2.62 5.66
C MET A 1 -10.26 4.07 5.48
N SER A 2 -9.99 4.92 6.48
CA SER A 2 -10.00 6.37 6.30
C SER A 2 -8.71 6.72 5.57
N TYR A 3 -8.80 7.11 4.30
CA TYR A 3 -7.66 7.66 3.59
C TYR A 3 -7.44 9.08 4.11
N GLU A 4 -6.37 9.29 4.89
CA GLU A 4 -5.92 10.63 5.24
C GLU A 4 -5.27 11.22 3.98
N PHE A 5 -5.96 12.17 3.34
CA PHE A 5 -5.40 12.89 2.21
C PHE A 5 -4.31 13.82 2.73
N GLN A 6 -3.05 13.55 2.35
CA GLN A 6 -1.94 14.40 2.72
C GLN A 6 -2.02 15.71 1.92
N LEU A 7 -2.54 16.76 2.56
CA LEU A 7 -2.81 18.06 1.93
C LEU A 7 -1.54 18.88 1.70
N TYR A 8 -0.49 18.68 2.49
CA TYR A 8 0.76 19.43 2.40
C TYR A 8 1.95 18.49 2.11
N PRO A 9 2.96 18.95 1.37
CA PRO A 9 3.11 20.30 0.81
C PRO A 9 2.15 20.58 -0.36
N ALA A 10 1.70 21.84 -0.49
CA ALA A 10 0.74 22.27 -1.51
C ALA A 10 1.18 23.52 -2.25
N TRP A 11 0.94 23.53 -3.58
CA TRP A 11 1.07 24.73 -4.40
C TRP A 11 -0.17 25.60 -4.28
N VAL A 12 -0.03 26.77 -3.66
CA VAL A 12 -1.12 27.74 -3.49
C VAL A 12 -1.04 28.83 -4.54
N SER A 13 -2.20 29.33 -4.95
CA SER A 13 -2.32 30.35 -6.00
C SER A 13 -3.18 31.52 -5.55
N LYS A 14 -2.88 32.70 -6.09
CA LYS A 14 -3.65 33.94 -5.90
C LYS A 14 -3.67 34.71 -7.21
N GLU A 15 -4.79 35.35 -7.52
CA GLU A 15 -4.96 36.10 -8.76
C GLU A 15 -3.93 37.25 -8.84
N GLY A 16 -3.16 37.27 -9.93
CA GLY A 16 -2.13 38.29 -10.17
C GLY A 16 -0.79 38.07 -9.44
N GLU A 17 -0.63 36.99 -8.67
CA GLU A 17 0.63 36.63 -8.01
C GLU A 17 1.16 35.27 -8.52
N GLU A 18 2.48 35.07 -8.43
CA GLU A 18 3.10 33.77 -8.72
C GLU A 18 2.71 32.72 -7.67
N ALA A 19 2.48 31.48 -8.12
CA ALA A 19 2.16 30.37 -7.24
C ALA A 19 3.32 30.07 -6.28
N LYS A 20 3.00 29.66 -5.05
CA LYS A 20 3.98 29.36 -4.00
C LYS A 20 3.78 27.97 -3.46
N LEU A 21 4.86 27.26 -3.17
CA LEU A 21 4.82 26.00 -2.44
C LEU A 21 4.78 26.30 -0.94
N VAL A 22 3.89 25.63 -0.23
CA VAL A 22 3.68 25.75 1.21
C VAL A 22 3.82 24.38 1.85
N GLU A 23 4.64 24.27 2.89
CA GLU A 23 4.99 22.99 3.52
C GLU A 23 3.97 22.53 4.56
N ASN A 24 3.18 23.45 5.13
CA ASN A 24 2.23 23.17 6.20
C ASN A 24 1.11 24.21 6.29
N GLU A 25 0.09 23.91 7.12
CA GLU A 25 -1.07 24.77 7.31
C GLU A 25 -0.73 26.15 7.89
N ALA A 26 0.25 26.23 8.79
CA ALA A 26 0.63 27.50 9.42
C ALA A 26 1.22 28.48 8.41
N GLU A 27 2.05 28.00 7.49
CA GLU A 27 2.59 28.79 6.39
C GLU A 27 1.49 29.24 5.42
N PHE A 28 0.46 28.42 5.19
CA PHE A 28 -0.67 28.82 4.35
C PHE A 28 -1.45 29.98 4.96
N HIS A 29 -1.82 29.88 6.24
CA HIS A 29 -2.53 30.97 6.94
C HIS A 29 -1.70 32.25 7.03
N ALA A 30 -0.37 32.14 7.11
CA ALA A 30 0.53 33.29 7.13
C ALA A 30 0.53 34.11 5.82
N LEU A 31 0.10 33.53 4.70
CA LEU A 31 0.03 34.23 3.41
C LEU A 31 -1.13 35.24 3.33
N GLY A 32 -2.13 35.12 4.22
CA GLY A 32 -3.26 36.03 4.31
C GLY A 32 -4.34 35.82 3.25
N GLU A 33 -5.23 36.81 3.12
CA GLU A 33 -6.43 36.70 2.28
C GLU A 33 -6.12 36.59 0.77
N GLY A 34 -6.90 35.76 0.08
CA GLY A 34 -6.87 35.61 -1.37
C GLY A 34 -6.04 34.43 -1.89
N TRP A 35 -5.24 33.78 -1.05
CA TRP A 35 -4.53 32.54 -1.40
C TRP A 35 -5.45 31.33 -1.35
N LYS A 36 -5.36 30.46 -2.36
CA LYS A 36 -6.20 29.27 -2.52
C LYS A 36 -5.34 28.04 -2.68
N LEU A 37 -5.71 26.99 -1.94
CA LEU A 37 -5.22 25.63 -2.18
C LEU A 37 -5.72 25.11 -3.53
N PRO A 38 -4.99 24.17 -4.15
CA PRO A 38 -5.44 23.56 -5.39
C PRO A 38 -6.74 22.80 -5.11
N GLU A 39 -7.67 22.85 -6.06
CA GLU A 39 -8.88 22.06 -5.98
C GLU A 39 -8.49 20.57 -5.97
N ALA A 40 -8.99 19.82 -4.99
CA ALA A 40 -8.77 18.38 -4.94
C ALA A 40 -9.41 17.77 -6.18
N ALA A 41 -8.58 17.26 -7.09
CA ALA A 41 -9.09 16.55 -8.24
C ALA A 41 -9.96 15.38 -7.75
N PRO A 42 -11.18 15.21 -8.27
CA PRO A 42 -11.99 14.05 -7.90
C PRO A 42 -11.21 12.79 -8.23
N PHE A 43 -11.21 11.83 -7.30
CA PHE A 43 -10.66 10.52 -7.57
C PHE A 43 -11.36 9.95 -8.80
N THR A 44 -10.63 9.81 -9.89
CA THR A 44 -11.13 9.24 -11.13
C THR A 44 -10.61 7.81 -11.16
N PRO A 45 -11.47 6.79 -10.99
CA PRO A 45 -11.06 5.41 -11.18
C PRO A 45 -10.43 5.28 -12.56
N ILE A 46 -9.25 4.66 -12.63
CA ILE A 46 -8.66 4.34 -13.92
C ILE A 46 -9.49 3.17 -14.48
N GLU A 47 -10.43 3.48 -15.36
CA GLU A 47 -11.10 2.45 -16.15
C GLU A 47 -10.07 1.82 -17.08
N GLN A 48 -10.05 0.48 -17.12
CA GLN A 48 -9.22 -0.24 -18.07
C GLN A 48 -9.70 0.12 -19.47
N GLY A 49 -8.81 0.77 -20.25
CA GLY A 49 -9.11 1.12 -21.63
C GLY A 49 -9.35 -0.12 -22.50
N PRO A 50 -9.93 0.05 -23.72
CA PRO A 50 -10.22 -1.07 -24.62
C PRO A 50 -8.97 -1.86 -25.03
N ASP A 51 -7.79 -1.25 -24.95
CA ASP A 51 -6.50 -1.88 -25.26
C ASP A 51 -5.77 -2.44 -24.02
N TRP A 52 -6.41 -2.47 -22.85
CA TRP A 52 -5.81 -3.05 -21.65
C TRP A 52 -5.47 -4.53 -21.87
N ARG A 53 -4.24 -4.90 -21.55
CA ARG A 53 -3.77 -6.28 -21.56
C ARG A 53 -3.19 -6.60 -20.20
N GLU A 54 -3.81 -7.56 -19.53
CA GLU A 54 -3.38 -8.05 -18.21
C GLU A 54 -2.02 -8.77 -18.29
N TYR A 55 -1.75 -9.43 -19.41
CA TYR A 55 -0.54 -10.21 -19.66
C TYR A 55 0.14 -9.76 -20.96
N PRO A 56 1.48 -9.88 -21.05
CA PRO A 56 2.39 -10.37 -20.02
C PRO A 56 2.61 -9.37 -18.86
N LYS A 57 2.80 -9.88 -17.64
CA LYS A 57 3.08 -9.06 -16.44
C LYS A 57 4.26 -9.60 -15.62
N TRP A 58 4.87 -8.73 -14.83
CA TRP A 58 5.93 -9.11 -13.89
C TRP A 58 5.32 -9.61 -12.58
N VAL A 59 5.69 -10.83 -12.17
CA VAL A 59 5.32 -11.42 -10.89
C VAL A 59 6.58 -11.97 -10.24
N ASN A 60 6.96 -11.42 -9.08
CA ASN A 60 8.11 -11.88 -8.29
C ASN A 60 9.42 -12.04 -9.10
N GLY A 61 9.69 -11.09 -10.00
CA GLY A 61 10.91 -11.07 -10.82
C GLY A 61 10.88 -11.98 -12.05
N VAL A 62 9.72 -12.57 -12.38
CA VAL A 62 9.52 -13.40 -13.58
C VAL A 62 8.39 -12.79 -14.42
N ILE A 63 8.54 -12.77 -15.75
CA ILE A 63 7.45 -12.40 -16.66
C ILE A 63 6.54 -13.62 -16.84
N VAL A 64 5.24 -13.43 -16.62
CA VAL A 64 4.20 -14.44 -16.85
C VAL A 64 3.25 -13.99 -17.95
N ASP A 65 2.93 -14.92 -18.85
CA ASP A 65 2.10 -14.66 -20.04
C ASP A 65 0.62 -15.02 -19.84
N SER A 66 0.26 -15.67 -18.73
CA SER A 66 -1.12 -16.07 -18.44
C SER A 66 -1.40 -16.20 -16.95
N ALA A 67 -2.69 -16.28 -16.60
CA ALA A 67 -3.16 -16.48 -15.24
C ALA A 67 -2.71 -17.83 -14.66
N GLU A 68 -2.67 -18.88 -15.49
CA GLU A 68 -2.20 -20.19 -15.09
C GLU A 68 -0.70 -20.17 -14.76
N ALA A 69 0.11 -19.46 -15.54
CA ALA A 69 1.53 -19.28 -15.28
C ALA A 69 1.77 -18.48 -13.99
N GLU A 70 0.99 -17.43 -13.75
CA GLU A 70 1.01 -16.68 -12.48
C GLU A 70 0.66 -17.57 -11.28
N ALA A 71 -0.45 -18.31 -11.35
CA ALA A 71 -0.89 -19.19 -10.27
C ALA A 71 0.13 -20.30 -9.99
N ALA A 72 0.72 -20.90 -11.04
CA ALA A 72 1.78 -21.88 -10.89
C ALA A 72 3.02 -21.28 -10.22
N LEU A 73 3.41 -20.06 -10.60
CA LEU A 73 4.55 -19.36 -10.01
C LEU A 73 4.31 -19.02 -8.53
N LEU A 74 3.12 -18.52 -8.19
CA LEU A 74 2.75 -18.23 -6.80
C LEU A 74 2.69 -19.50 -5.93
N LYS A 75 2.24 -20.62 -6.50
CA LYS A 75 2.22 -21.91 -5.81
C LYS A 75 3.61 -22.52 -5.63
N ALA A 76 4.51 -22.28 -6.57
CA ALA A 76 5.89 -22.78 -6.53
C ALA A 76 6.79 -21.97 -5.58
N GLN A 77 6.33 -20.81 -5.10
CA GLN A 77 7.13 -20.03 -4.15
C GLN A 77 7.30 -20.79 -2.84
N PRO A 78 8.53 -20.78 -2.28
CA PRO A 78 8.74 -21.30 -0.95
C PRO A 78 7.83 -20.54 0.01
N GLU A 79 7.17 -21.28 0.91
CA GLU A 79 6.31 -20.66 1.90
C GLU A 79 7.14 -19.66 2.72
N SER A 80 6.58 -18.47 2.94
CA SER A 80 7.21 -17.51 3.84
C SER A 80 7.37 -18.15 5.22
N GLU A 81 8.43 -17.80 5.94
CA GLU A 81 8.67 -18.32 7.28
C GLU A 81 7.42 -18.16 8.17
N ARG A 82 6.75 -17.02 8.08
CA ARG A 82 5.49 -16.77 8.77
C ARG A 82 4.40 -17.79 8.42
N ALA A 83 4.24 -18.16 7.15
CA ALA A 83 3.25 -19.14 6.73
C ALA A 83 3.55 -20.53 7.31
N VAL A 84 4.83 -20.93 7.35
CA VAL A 84 5.28 -22.17 8.00
C VAL A 84 4.97 -22.14 9.50
N LEU A 85 5.30 -21.04 10.17
CA LEU A 85 5.04 -20.87 11.61
C LEU A 85 3.55 -20.86 11.96
N LEU A 86 2.70 -20.27 11.11
CA LEU A 86 1.25 -20.27 11.31
C LEU A 86 0.65 -21.68 11.20
N LYS A 87 1.09 -22.49 10.22
CA LYS A 87 0.68 -23.89 10.13
C LYS A 87 1.13 -24.71 11.33
N ALA A 88 2.35 -24.49 11.82
CA ALA A 88 2.83 -25.15 13.02
C ALA A 88 2.04 -24.73 14.27
N ALA A 89 1.69 -23.45 14.39
CA ALA A 89 0.84 -22.94 15.47
C ALA A 89 -0.57 -23.54 15.42
N GLU A 90 -1.18 -23.64 14.23
CA GLU A 90 -2.48 -24.29 14.03
C GLU A 90 -2.44 -25.78 14.40
N ALA A 91 -1.42 -26.51 13.95
CA ALA A 91 -1.21 -27.92 14.31
C ALA A 91 -1.06 -28.14 15.82
N LYS A 92 -0.51 -27.15 16.54
CA LYS A 92 -0.39 -27.14 18.00
C LYS A 92 -1.59 -26.51 18.73
N GLY A 93 -2.63 -26.05 18.01
CA GLY A 93 -3.81 -25.42 18.59
C GLY A 93 -3.57 -24.04 19.20
N ILE A 94 -2.49 -23.36 18.83
CA ILE A 94 -2.12 -22.04 19.35
C ILE A 94 -2.98 -20.96 18.65
N LYS A 95 -3.70 -20.15 19.43
CA LYS A 95 -4.42 -18.98 18.92
C LYS A 95 -3.44 -17.83 18.68
N VAL A 96 -3.22 -17.49 17.41
CA VAL A 96 -2.29 -16.43 17.00
C VAL A 96 -3.03 -15.12 16.78
N ASP A 97 -2.55 -14.02 17.36
CA ASP A 97 -3.01 -12.67 17.04
C ASP A 97 -2.26 -12.14 15.81
N GLY A 98 -2.98 -11.50 14.88
CA GLY A 98 -2.43 -10.99 13.63
C GLY A 98 -1.28 -9.99 13.79
N ARG A 99 -1.16 -9.34 14.94
CA ARG A 99 -0.09 -8.37 15.28
C ARG A 99 1.17 -9.04 15.83
N TRP A 100 1.20 -10.35 16.03
CA TRP A 100 2.39 -11.04 16.51
C TRP A 100 3.49 -10.98 15.46
N SER A 101 4.68 -10.55 15.91
CA SER A 101 5.91 -10.66 15.12
C SER A 101 6.28 -12.13 14.92
N ASP A 102 7.05 -12.41 13.87
CA ASP A 102 7.51 -13.77 13.57
C ASP A 102 8.36 -14.35 14.70
N ALA A 103 9.14 -13.52 15.40
CA ALA A 103 9.90 -13.94 16.58
C ALA A 103 8.98 -14.41 17.73
N LYS A 104 7.88 -13.71 17.99
CA LYS A 104 6.92 -14.11 19.01
C LYS A 104 6.18 -15.37 18.61
N LEU A 105 5.80 -15.48 17.34
CA LEU A 105 5.15 -16.68 16.80
C LEU A 105 6.06 -17.91 16.89
N ARG A 106 7.34 -17.76 16.52
CA ARG A 106 8.35 -18.81 16.64
C ARG A 106 8.53 -19.28 18.08
N ALA A 107 8.72 -18.35 19.01
CA ALA A 107 8.86 -18.68 20.43
C ALA A 107 7.61 -19.42 20.97
N ALA A 108 6.41 -19.01 20.56
CA ALA A 108 5.17 -19.68 20.97
C ALA A 108 5.10 -21.13 20.43
N VAL A 109 5.43 -21.32 19.14
CA VAL A 109 5.47 -22.65 18.50
C VAL A 109 6.51 -23.55 19.16
N GLU A 110 7.72 -23.05 19.43
CA GLU A 110 8.80 -23.80 20.08
C GLU A 110 8.47 -24.14 21.55
N SER A 111 7.84 -23.22 22.29
CA SER A 111 7.47 -23.45 23.70
C SER A 111 6.33 -24.43 23.92
N ALA A 112 5.57 -24.74 22.86
CA ALA A 112 4.45 -25.67 22.87
C ALA A 112 4.85 -27.08 22.41
N GLU A 113 6.14 -27.43 22.53
CA GLU A 113 6.68 -28.77 22.29
C GLU A 113 6.49 -29.69 23.51
#